data_AF-A0A2K9PKK7-F1
#
_entry.id   AF-A0A2K9PKK7-F1
#
_cell.length_a   1.000
_cell.length_b   1.000
_cell.length_c   1.000
_cell.angle_alpha   90.00
_cell.angle_beta   90.00
_cell.angle_gamma   90.00
#
_symmetry.space_group_name_H-M   'P 1'
#
loop_
_entity.id
_entity.type
_entity.pdbx_description
1 polymer ?
#
loop_
_entity_poly.entity_id
_entity_poly.type
_entity_poly.pdbx_seq_one_letter_code
_entity_poly.pdbx_strand_id
1 'polypeptide(L)'
;MKKYRLLLITIVMFNLANAQNTPDIIGQYNLGSSSPEGGSHLFVLENNHYAILYFGGIQTGQWEFTSDQTFKFSPDIKENKFELFGRHNKDLKNSTKIFFNDFEKGETFVQLKTTQEKENIFQRVFNKNANCFSFPYVHTFELIGDRISFMSIQYDDKNTYNITFENPDKYNDFVANFTEVDSHEVQPFFATFNNGELKLINDSIVKRMPLNETDEGLEFIRKYIDMKSNKDTIYINPAYNFFGDLDFEEQQDIHEHHVFNEQKNAFIDEEYYVEGSEYTKSDESFHDMSIIYAYSALKIHNKKNVSYKINEKPLFQVTCN
;
A
#
# COMPACT_ATOMS: atom_id res chain seq x y z
N MET A 1 36.78 -6.83 -54.92
CA MET A 1 35.64 -6.95 -53.97
C MET A 1 35.75 -8.09 -52.94
N LYS A 2 36.94 -8.66 -52.65
CA LYS A 2 37.11 -9.74 -51.65
C LYS A 2 37.81 -9.30 -50.35
N LYS A 3 38.40 -8.10 -50.29
CA LYS A 3 39.18 -7.61 -49.13
C LYS A 3 38.38 -6.83 -48.07
N TYR A 4 37.16 -6.38 -48.40
CA TYR A 4 36.32 -5.60 -47.47
C TYR A 4 35.28 -6.44 -46.71
N ARG A 5 35.10 -7.72 -47.06
CA ARG A 5 34.18 -8.62 -46.32
C ARG A 5 34.76 -9.13 -45.00
N LEU A 6 36.09 -9.14 -44.85
CA LEU A 6 36.73 -9.62 -43.61
C LEU A 6 36.69 -8.56 -42.49
N LEU A 7 36.66 -7.26 -42.83
CA LEU A 7 36.68 -6.17 -41.85
C LEU A 7 35.32 -5.94 -41.17
N LEU A 8 34.22 -6.27 -41.86
CA LEU A 8 32.87 -6.10 -41.33
C LEU A 8 32.48 -7.19 -40.32
N ILE A 9 33.10 -8.36 -40.39
CA ILE A 9 32.84 -9.48 -39.48
C ILE A 9 33.52 -9.25 -38.11
N THR A 10 34.65 -8.54 -38.07
CA THR A 10 35.37 -8.22 -36.83
C THR A 10 34.67 -7.14 -36.00
N ILE A 11 33.94 -6.21 -36.61
CA ILE A 11 33.21 -5.14 -35.91
C ILE A 11 31.90 -5.64 -35.29
N VAL A 12 31.30 -6.71 -35.84
CA VAL A 12 30.09 -7.32 -35.25
C VAL A 12 30.42 -8.19 -34.03
N MET A 13 31.60 -8.83 -33.98
CA MET A 13 31.99 -9.62 -32.80
C MET A 13 32.40 -8.79 -31.58
N PHE A 14 32.84 -7.53 -31.76
CA PHE A 14 33.17 -6.66 -30.62
C PHE A 14 31.94 -6.08 -29.90
N ASN A 15 30.76 -6.07 -30.54
CA ASN A 15 29.54 -5.55 -29.92
C ASN A 15 28.74 -6.62 -29.15
N LEU A 16 29.06 -7.90 -29.30
CA LEU A 16 28.41 -9.00 -28.57
C LEU A 16 29.10 -9.33 -27.23
N ALA A 17 30.29 -8.78 -26.97
CA ALA A 17 31.05 -9.05 -25.74
C ALA A 17 30.66 -8.16 -24.54
N ASN A 18 29.78 -7.17 -24.72
CA ASN A 18 29.29 -6.31 -23.62
C ASN A 18 27.94 -6.75 -23.04
N ALA A 19 27.42 -7.92 -23.42
CA ALA A 19 26.12 -8.43 -22.97
C ALA A 19 26.20 -9.49 -21.86
N GLN A 20 27.39 -9.79 -21.34
CA GLN A 20 27.58 -10.79 -20.29
C GLN A 20 28.62 -10.28 -19.31
N ASN A 21 28.17 -9.76 -18.17
CA ASN A 21 28.85 -9.80 -16.86
C ASN A 21 28.15 -8.88 -15.84
N THR A 22 26.82 -8.76 -15.89
CA THR A 22 26.12 -8.37 -14.66
C THR A 22 26.21 -9.57 -13.73
N PRO A 23 26.82 -9.46 -12.53
CA PRO A 23 26.86 -10.56 -11.60
C PRO A 23 25.43 -11.03 -11.30
N ASP A 24 25.22 -12.34 -11.36
CA ASP A 24 23.91 -12.95 -11.10
C ASP A 24 23.60 -12.89 -9.58
N ILE A 25 23.07 -11.75 -9.16
CA ILE A 25 22.64 -11.49 -7.78
C ILE A 25 21.25 -12.09 -7.48
N ILE A 26 20.58 -12.67 -8.48
CA ILE A 26 19.25 -13.26 -8.31
C ILE A 26 19.38 -14.49 -7.41
N GLY A 27 18.57 -14.53 -6.36
CA GLY A 27 18.68 -15.57 -5.34
C GLY A 27 18.08 -15.18 -4.00
N GLN A 28 18.09 -16.16 -3.11
CA GLN A 28 17.72 -16.00 -1.71
C GLN A 28 18.97 -15.89 -0.84
N TYR A 29 18.92 -15.02 0.15
CA TYR A 29 20.00 -14.75 1.09
C TYR A 29 19.46 -14.78 2.52
N ASN A 30 20.07 -15.58 3.39
CA ASN A 30 19.72 -15.62 4.80
C ASN A 30 20.46 -14.50 5.54
N LEU A 31 19.73 -13.48 6.00
CA LEU A 31 20.28 -12.32 6.70
C LEU A 31 20.61 -12.62 8.17
N GLY A 32 20.22 -13.80 8.67
CA GLY A 32 20.33 -14.16 10.08
C GLY A 32 19.28 -13.46 10.96
N SER A 33 19.31 -13.75 12.25
CA SER A 33 18.45 -13.12 13.26
C SER A 33 19.10 -13.22 14.64
N SER A 34 18.84 -12.22 15.48
CA SER A 34 19.10 -12.25 16.93
C SER A 34 17.85 -12.64 17.75
N SER A 35 16.74 -12.97 17.08
CA SER A 35 15.46 -13.40 17.67
C SER A 35 15.30 -14.93 17.62
N PRO A 36 14.67 -15.56 18.63
CA PRO A 36 14.39 -16.99 18.66
C PRO A 36 13.34 -17.46 17.63
N GLU A 37 12.58 -16.54 17.02
CA GLU A 37 11.40 -16.86 16.20
C GLU A 37 11.71 -17.13 14.71
N GLY A 38 12.93 -16.84 14.23
CA GLY A 38 13.33 -17.09 12.84
C GLY A 38 14.27 -16.02 12.26
N GLY A 39 14.98 -16.38 11.18
CA GLY A 39 15.89 -15.51 10.41
C GLY A 39 15.16 -14.57 9.46
N SER A 40 15.72 -13.39 9.18
CA SER A 40 15.23 -12.57 8.05
C SER A 40 15.79 -13.08 6.73
N HIS A 41 14.99 -13.08 5.67
CA HIS A 41 15.38 -13.58 4.35
C HIS A 41 15.25 -12.49 3.29
N LEU A 42 16.32 -12.23 2.55
CA LEU A 42 16.30 -11.37 1.36
C LEU A 42 16.12 -12.24 0.12
N PHE A 43 15.11 -11.91 -0.68
CA PHE A 43 14.88 -12.43 -2.02
C PHE A 43 15.21 -11.34 -3.03
N VAL A 44 16.12 -11.63 -3.94
CA VAL A 44 16.46 -10.77 -5.08
C VAL A 44 15.93 -11.42 -6.34
N LEU A 45 14.97 -10.76 -6.99
CA LEU A 45 14.17 -11.31 -8.07
C LEU A 45 14.63 -10.82 -9.45
N GLU A 46 14.26 -11.58 -10.48
CA GLU A 46 14.59 -11.36 -11.89
C GLU A 46 14.08 -10.03 -12.48
N ASN A 47 13.03 -9.46 -11.90
CA ASN A 47 12.31 -8.28 -12.40
C ASN A 47 12.76 -6.97 -11.74
N ASN A 48 14.01 -6.89 -11.26
CA ASN A 48 14.54 -5.76 -10.49
C ASN A 48 13.84 -5.52 -9.14
N HIS A 49 13.04 -6.45 -8.64
CA HIS A 49 12.44 -6.34 -7.30
C HIS A 49 13.18 -7.15 -6.26
N TYR A 50 13.03 -6.75 -5.00
CA TYR A 50 13.46 -7.54 -3.85
C TYR A 50 12.36 -7.61 -2.79
N ALA A 51 12.46 -8.61 -1.94
CA ALA A 51 11.67 -8.72 -0.72
C ALA A 51 12.54 -9.11 0.46
N ILE A 52 12.34 -8.47 1.62
CA ILE A 52 12.90 -8.90 2.90
C ILE A 52 11.74 -9.42 3.74
N LEU A 53 11.74 -10.72 4.01
CA LEU A 53 10.79 -11.36 4.90
C LEU A 53 11.39 -11.36 6.30
N TYR A 54 10.59 -10.95 7.28
CA TYR A 54 10.96 -10.97 8.69
C TYR A 54 9.74 -11.33 9.52
N PHE A 55 9.95 -11.63 10.80
CA PHE A 55 8.85 -11.94 11.69
C PHE A 55 7.89 -10.76 11.79
N GLY A 56 6.66 -10.94 11.30
CA GLY A 56 5.62 -9.91 11.31
C GLY A 56 5.54 -9.04 10.05
N GLY A 57 6.28 -9.32 8.97
CA GLY A 57 6.07 -8.56 7.74
C GLY A 57 6.97 -8.88 6.55
N ILE A 58 6.72 -8.15 5.47
CA ILE A 58 7.48 -8.15 4.22
C ILE A 58 7.81 -6.71 3.81
N GLN A 59 9.09 -6.42 3.61
CA GLN A 59 9.54 -5.18 2.98
C GLN A 59 9.86 -5.48 1.52
N THR A 60 9.23 -4.76 0.59
CA THR A 60 9.53 -4.85 -0.84
C THR A 60 10.25 -3.61 -1.34
N GLY A 61 10.90 -3.72 -2.49
CA GLY A 61 11.50 -2.59 -3.18
C GLY A 61 12.13 -2.98 -4.51
N GLN A 62 12.87 -2.05 -5.08
CA GLN A 62 13.64 -2.25 -6.30
C GLN A 62 15.13 -2.43 -6.00
N TRP A 63 15.84 -3.16 -6.85
CA TRP A 63 17.29 -3.22 -6.86
C TRP A 63 17.86 -2.80 -8.22
N GLU A 64 18.99 -2.10 -8.18
CA GLU A 64 19.71 -1.64 -9.36
C GLU A 64 21.21 -1.90 -9.21
N PHE A 65 21.85 -2.32 -10.31
CA PHE A 65 23.31 -2.37 -10.39
C PHE A 65 23.86 -0.96 -10.55
N THR A 66 24.82 -0.56 -9.71
CA THR A 66 25.43 0.77 -9.77
C THR A 66 26.80 0.72 -10.45
N SER A 67 27.84 0.29 -9.73
CA SER A 67 29.21 0.10 -10.22
C SER A 67 29.97 -0.86 -9.31
N ASP A 68 31.11 -1.39 -9.77
CA ASP A 68 32.05 -2.19 -8.95
C ASP A 68 31.40 -3.35 -8.19
N GLN A 69 30.50 -4.09 -8.86
CA GLN A 69 29.72 -5.19 -8.27
C GLN A 69 28.83 -4.77 -7.10
N THR A 70 28.53 -3.47 -6.99
CA THR A 70 27.64 -2.91 -5.97
C THR A 70 26.23 -2.75 -6.53
N PHE A 71 25.26 -3.06 -5.68
CA PHE A 71 23.85 -2.99 -5.95
C PHE A 71 23.20 -2.09 -4.90
N LYS A 72 22.26 -1.27 -5.34
CA LYS A 72 21.44 -0.42 -4.48
C LYS A 72 20.05 -1.03 -4.38
N PHE A 73 19.58 -1.22 -3.17
CA PHE A 73 18.24 -1.69 -2.83
C PHE A 73 17.44 -0.50 -2.30
N SER A 74 16.41 -0.10 -3.05
CA SER A 74 15.54 1.04 -2.74
C SER A 74 14.17 0.50 -2.32
N PRO A 75 13.77 0.61 -1.05
CA PRO A 75 12.46 0.14 -0.59
C PRO A 75 11.31 0.88 -1.29
N ASP A 76 10.19 0.18 -1.46
CA ASP A 76 8.93 0.74 -1.91
C ASP A 76 8.32 1.57 -0.79
N ILE A 77 8.75 2.83 -0.69
CA ILE A 77 8.19 3.80 0.24
C ILE A 77 7.03 4.50 -0.47
N LYS A 78 5.81 4.38 0.06
CA LYS A 78 4.69 5.19 -0.43
C LYS A 78 5.02 6.67 -0.21
N GLU A 79 5.14 7.43 -1.31
CA GLU A 79 5.44 8.88 -1.25
C GLU A 79 4.33 9.68 -0.54
N ASN A 80 3.13 9.11 -0.44
CA ASN A 80 1.93 9.72 0.12
C ASN A 80 1.41 8.86 1.28
N LYS A 81 1.20 9.49 2.43
CA LYS A 81 0.69 8.84 3.65
C LYS A 81 -0.83 8.58 3.62
N PHE A 82 -1.53 9.10 2.61
CA PHE A 82 -2.97 9.02 2.52
C PHE A 82 -3.37 8.37 1.20
N GLU A 83 -4.30 7.43 1.29
CA GLU A 83 -5.02 6.86 0.16
C GLU A 83 -6.52 7.03 0.40
N LEU A 84 -7.27 7.20 -0.67
CA LEU A 84 -8.71 7.41 -0.61
C LEU A 84 -9.36 6.57 -1.71
N PHE A 85 -10.35 5.79 -1.30
CA PHE A 85 -11.14 4.95 -2.20
C PHE A 85 -12.60 5.32 -2.03
N GLY A 86 -13.33 5.42 -3.15
CA GLY A 86 -14.71 5.88 -3.18
C GLY A 86 -15.62 4.91 -3.90
N ARG A 87 -16.88 4.89 -3.46
CA ARG A 87 -17.99 4.24 -4.17
C ARG A 87 -19.25 5.08 -4.06
N HIS A 88 -20.23 4.72 -4.88
CA HIS A 88 -21.60 5.20 -4.73
C HIS A 88 -22.38 4.33 -3.75
N ASN A 89 -23.03 4.99 -2.80
CA ASN A 89 -23.98 4.41 -1.87
C ASN A 89 -25.27 5.23 -1.90
N LYS A 90 -26.33 4.64 -2.46
CA LYS A 90 -27.64 5.30 -2.63
C LYS A 90 -28.32 5.64 -1.30
N ASP A 91 -28.02 4.90 -0.24
CA ASP A 91 -28.70 5.04 1.07
C ASP A 91 -28.22 6.29 1.82
N LEU A 92 -27.02 6.78 1.49
CA LEU A 92 -26.43 8.00 2.07
C LEU A 92 -27.03 9.29 1.52
N LYS A 93 -27.79 9.25 0.42
CA LYS A 93 -28.39 10.44 -0.22
C LYS A 93 -27.33 11.54 -0.45
N ASN A 94 -27.48 12.69 0.22
CA ASN A 94 -26.61 13.86 0.10
C ASN A 94 -25.51 13.93 1.19
N SER A 95 -25.29 12.85 1.93
CA SER A 95 -24.25 12.76 2.95
C SER A 95 -23.02 12.01 2.42
N THR A 96 -21.86 12.29 3.01
CA THR A 96 -20.61 11.58 2.75
C THR A 96 -20.22 10.76 3.96
N LYS A 97 -20.07 9.45 3.83
CA LYS A 97 -19.53 8.57 4.87
C LYS A 97 -18.06 8.31 4.59
N ILE A 98 -17.19 8.44 5.59
CA ILE A 98 -15.77 8.10 5.49
C ILE A 98 -15.41 7.16 6.64
N PHE A 99 -14.85 6.01 6.29
CA PHE A 99 -14.13 5.14 7.21
C PHE A 99 -12.65 5.56 7.25
N PHE A 100 -12.15 5.82 8.46
CA PHE A 100 -10.79 6.28 8.73
C PHE A 100 -9.96 5.12 9.25
N ASN A 101 -9.28 4.42 8.35
CA ASN A 101 -8.42 3.29 8.68
C ASN A 101 -7.01 3.76 9.07
N ASP A 102 -6.53 3.32 10.23
CA ASP A 102 -5.21 3.64 10.78
C ASP A 102 -4.93 5.11 11.11
N PHE A 103 -5.92 6.01 11.03
CA PHE A 103 -5.74 7.45 11.28
C PHE A 103 -5.34 7.77 12.74
N GLU A 104 -5.53 6.83 13.66
CA GLU A 104 -5.11 6.92 15.05
C GLU A 104 -3.59 6.82 15.26
N LYS A 105 -2.85 6.32 14.26
CA LYS A 105 -1.40 6.18 14.32
C LYS A 105 -0.66 7.52 14.29
N GLY A 106 -1.33 8.61 13.86
CA GLY A 106 -0.68 9.92 13.77
C GLY A 106 -1.61 11.10 14.07
N GLU A 107 -1.03 12.30 14.16
CA GLU A 107 -1.80 13.54 14.31
C GLU A 107 -2.39 13.96 12.96
N THR A 108 -3.60 13.45 12.68
CA THR A 108 -4.26 13.56 11.37
C THR A 108 -5.48 14.50 11.36
N PHE A 109 -5.73 15.07 10.20
CA PHE A 109 -6.82 16.01 9.94
C PHE A 109 -7.45 15.75 8.58
N VAL A 110 -8.75 16.05 8.47
CA VAL A 110 -9.54 15.92 7.24
C VAL A 110 -10.26 17.21 6.92
N GLN A 111 -10.46 17.47 5.64
CA GLN A 111 -11.31 18.54 5.16
C GLN A 111 -12.17 18.02 4.01
N LEU A 112 -13.48 18.25 4.09
CA LEU A 112 -14.42 18.01 3.01
C LEU A 112 -14.92 19.36 2.50
N LYS A 113 -14.88 19.58 1.19
CA LYS A 113 -15.19 20.89 0.58
C LYS A 113 -16.05 20.79 -0.65
N THR A 114 -16.89 21.79 -0.84
CA THR A 114 -17.43 22.14 -2.16
C THR A 114 -16.48 23.07 -2.93
N THR A 115 -16.61 23.11 -4.25
CA THR A 115 -15.83 24.00 -5.14
C THR A 115 -15.98 25.49 -4.80
N GLN A 116 -17.03 25.88 -4.07
CA GLN A 116 -17.30 27.27 -3.69
C GLN A 116 -16.52 27.71 -2.43
N GLU A 117 -16.07 26.76 -1.61
CA GLU A 117 -15.41 27.04 -0.34
C GLU A 117 -13.92 27.36 -0.51
N LYS A 118 -13.52 28.55 -0.06
CA LYS A 118 -12.14 29.05 -0.18
C LYS A 118 -11.27 28.83 1.04
N GLU A 119 -11.85 28.70 2.24
CA GLU A 119 -11.08 28.57 3.48
C GLU A 119 -10.56 27.14 3.70
N ASN A 120 -9.29 26.99 4.06
CA ASN A 120 -8.70 25.71 4.45
C ASN A 120 -8.90 25.47 5.96
N ILE A 121 -10.10 25.09 6.38
CA ILE A 121 -10.37 24.62 7.75
C ILE A 121 -10.30 23.09 7.78
N PHE A 122 -9.27 22.57 8.44
CA PHE A 122 -9.05 21.15 8.66
C PHE A 122 -9.63 20.71 10.00
N GLN A 123 -10.37 19.63 9.97
CA GLN A 123 -11.00 19.00 11.11
C GLN A 123 -10.08 17.93 11.67
N ARG A 124 -9.70 18.04 12.95
CA ARG A 124 -8.95 16.98 13.65
C ARG A 124 -9.74 15.68 13.64
N VAL A 125 -9.08 14.55 13.31
CA VAL A 125 -9.74 13.23 13.28
C VAL A 125 -9.89 12.67 14.70
N PHE A 126 -8.79 12.49 15.43
CA PHE A 126 -8.77 12.02 16.82
C PHE A 126 -8.35 13.11 17.80
N ASN A 127 -8.88 13.10 19.03
CA ASN A 127 -8.39 13.99 20.09
C ASN A 127 -6.88 13.80 20.34
N LYS A 128 -6.25 14.85 20.86
CA LYS A 128 -4.87 14.75 21.37
C LYS A 128 -4.80 13.67 22.47
N ASN A 129 -3.71 12.90 22.47
CA ASN A 129 -3.46 11.81 23.42
C ASN A 129 -4.57 10.74 23.45
N ALA A 130 -5.14 10.45 22.28
CA ALA A 130 -6.06 9.32 22.10
C ALA A 130 -5.41 8.01 22.54
N ASN A 131 -6.10 7.18 23.33
CA ASN A 131 -5.51 5.96 23.92
C ASN A 131 -6.47 4.78 24.12
N CYS A 132 -7.77 4.94 23.87
CA CYS A 132 -8.78 3.89 24.06
C CYS A 132 -9.54 3.68 22.75
N PHE A 133 -8.96 2.87 21.86
CA PHE A 133 -9.46 2.72 20.51
C PHE A 133 -10.52 1.61 20.37
N SER A 134 -11.56 1.85 19.56
CA SER A 134 -12.67 0.95 19.26
C SER A 134 -13.00 1.02 17.76
N PHE A 135 -12.47 0.07 17.02
CA PHE A 135 -12.71 -0.09 15.58
C PHE A 135 -14.17 -0.49 15.29
N PRO A 136 -14.80 -0.07 14.17
CA PRO A 136 -14.28 0.82 13.12
C PRO A 136 -14.56 2.31 13.36
N TYR A 137 -13.74 3.18 12.75
CA TYR A 137 -13.88 4.64 12.84
C TYR A 137 -14.57 5.25 11.63
N VAL A 138 -15.87 5.48 11.76
CA VAL A 138 -16.71 5.96 10.67
C VAL A 138 -17.36 7.30 11.03
N HIS A 139 -17.24 8.29 10.15
CA HIS A 139 -17.92 9.57 10.29
C HIS A 139 -18.77 9.88 9.06
N THR A 140 -19.94 10.47 9.28
CA THR A 140 -20.85 10.92 8.22
C THR A 140 -20.93 12.45 8.22
N PHE A 141 -20.58 13.06 7.10
CA PHE A 141 -20.70 14.49 6.83
C PHE A 141 -22.00 14.78 6.10
N GLU A 142 -22.70 15.85 6.46
CA GLU A 142 -23.98 16.27 5.87
C GLU A 142 -23.83 17.02 4.53
N LEU A 143 -22.90 16.59 3.68
CA LEU A 143 -22.70 17.11 2.32
C LEU A 143 -21.94 16.10 1.45
N ILE A 144 -22.07 16.21 0.12
CA ILE A 144 -21.18 15.55 -0.84
C ILE A 144 -20.07 16.52 -1.22
N GLY A 145 -18.83 16.18 -0.84
CA GLY A 145 -17.67 17.01 -1.13
C GLY A 145 -17.21 16.85 -2.58
N ASP A 146 -16.88 17.96 -3.23
CA ASP A 146 -16.15 17.97 -4.50
C ASP A 146 -14.68 17.60 -4.28
N ARG A 147 -14.17 17.88 -3.09
CA ARG A 147 -12.77 17.65 -2.71
C ARG A 147 -12.68 17.10 -1.30
N ILE A 148 -11.81 16.12 -1.13
CA ILE A 148 -11.43 15.58 0.18
C ILE A 148 -9.94 15.84 0.35
N SER A 149 -9.55 16.45 1.46
CA SER A 149 -8.14 16.74 1.76
C SER A 149 -7.76 16.15 3.10
N PHE A 150 -6.56 15.60 3.18
CA PHE A 150 -5.98 15.11 4.42
C PHE A 150 -4.66 15.80 4.72
N MET A 151 -4.33 15.86 6.00
CA MET A 151 -3.10 16.44 6.50
C MET A 151 -2.63 15.63 7.71
N SER A 152 -1.33 15.46 7.86
CA SER A 152 -0.69 14.93 9.07
C SER A 152 0.40 15.89 9.52
N ILE A 153 0.45 16.21 10.81
CA ILE A 153 1.57 16.98 11.38
C ILE A 153 2.74 16.04 11.61
N GLN A 154 3.94 16.45 11.20
CA GLN A 154 5.19 15.75 11.50
C GLN A 154 5.91 16.44 12.66
N TYR A 155 6.73 15.70 13.40
CA TYR A 155 7.52 16.22 14.54
C TYR A 155 8.42 17.44 14.21
N ASP A 156 8.72 17.69 12.94
CA ASP A 156 9.35 18.92 12.47
C ASP A 156 8.33 19.70 11.62
N ASP A 157 7.66 20.69 12.24
CA ASP A 157 6.52 21.49 11.72
C ASP A 157 6.75 22.14 10.33
N LYS A 158 7.97 22.08 9.80
CA LYS A 158 8.38 22.69 8.54
C LYS A 158 7.85 21.97 7.29
N ASN A 159 7.40 20.72 7.41
CA ASN A 159 7.01 19.87 6.27
C ASN A 159 5.58 19.34 6.32
N THR A 160 4.64 20.11 6.88
CA THR A 160 3.21 19.77 6.82
C THR A 160 2.66 20.06 5.42
N TYR A 161 2.31 19.01 4.69
CA TYR A 161 1.62 19.10 3.39
C TYR A 161 0.19 18.61 3.53
N ASN A 162 -0.74 19.24 2.80
CA ASN A 162 -2.04 18.66 2.57
C ASN A 162 -2.04 17.85 1.27
N ILE A 163 -2.72 16.72 1.28
CA ILE A 163 -2.99 15.89 0.10
C ILE A 163 -4.46 16.07 -0.25
N THR A 164 -4.73 16.52 -1.47
CA THR A 164 -6.09 16.76 -1.97
C THR A 164 -6.47 15.72 -3.02
N PHE A 165 -7.63 15.13 -2.86
CA PHE A 165 -8.31 14.27 -3.82
C PHE A 165 -9.49 15.03 -4.41
N GLU A 166 -9.66 14.93 -5.73
CA GLU A 166 -10.87 15.42 -6.41
C GLU A 166 -11.89 14.27 -6.46
N ASN A 167 -13.17 14.61 -6.32
CA ASN A 167 -14.29 13.69 -6.39
C ASN A 167 -15.18 14.01 -7.62
N PRO A 168 -14.66 13.88 -8.86
CA PRO A 168 -15.42 14.20 -10.06
C PRO A 168 -16.64 13.29 -10.23
N ASP A 169 -16.51 12.04 -9.79
CA ASP A 169 -17.54 11.00 -9.92
C ASP A 169 -18.66 11.14 -8.89
N LYS A 170 -18.52 12.02 -7.89
CA LYS A 170 -19.52 12.23 -6.82
C LYS A 170 -19.76 10.99 -5.96
N TYR A 171 -18.69 10.25 -5.65
CA TYR A 171 -18.72 9.23 -4.62
C TYR A 171 -19.14 9.85 -3.27
N ASN A 172 -19.80 9.05 -2.45
CA ASN A 172 -20.35 9.48 -1.16
C ASN A 172 -20.12 8.47 -0.03
N ASP A 173 -19.47 7.35 -0.32
CA ASP A 173 -19.01 6.36 0.66
C ASP A 173 -17.53 6.11 0.40
N PHE A 174 -16.68 6.36 1.40
CA PHE A 174 -15.24 6.35 1.25
C PHE A 174 -14.54 5.51 2.31
N VAL A 175 -13.41 4.95 1.90
CA VAL A 175 -12.38 4.40 2.78
C VAL A 175 -11.13 5.23 2.63
N ALA A 176 -10.68 5.82 3.73
CA ALA A 176 -9.43 6.56 3.81
C ALA A 176 -8.42 5.72 4.59
N ASN A 177 -7.26 5.46 4.01
CA ASN A 177 -6.15 4.77 4.68
C ASN A 177 -5.06 5.78 5.02
N PHE A 178 -4.57 5.72 6.26
CA PHE A 178 -3.38 6.44 6.69
C PHE A 178 -2.22 5.45 6.91
N THR A 179 -1.10 5.69 6.24
CA THR A 179 0.14 4.96 6.50
C THR A 179 1.12 5.87 7.22
N GLU A 180 1.39 5.54 8.47
CA GLU A 180 2.53 6.12 9.16
C GLU A 180 3.81 5.52 8.58
N VAL A 181 4.48 6.29 7.73
CA VAL A 181 5.84 5.96 7.30
C VAL A 181 6.79 6.65 8.27
N ASP A 182 7.49 5.86 9.11
CA ASP A 182 8.75 6.32 9.68
C ASP A 182 9.84 6.16 8.62
N SER A 183 10.16 7.26 7.95
CA SER A 183 11.22 7.27 6.95
C SER A 183 12.58 6.86 7.53
N HIS A 184 12.79 6.91 8.85
CA HIS A 184 14.06 6.51 9.46
C HIS A 184 14.23 4.99 9.54
N GLU A 185 13.14 4.22 9.55
CA GLU A 185 13.20 2.76 9.72
C GLU A 185 13.44 2.02 8.39
N VAL A 186 13.08 2.63 7.26
CA VAL A 186 13.13 1.97 5.94
C VAL A 186 13.94 2.82 4.96
N GLN A 187 15.26 2.61 4.95
CA GLN A 187 16.21 3.35 4.13
C GLN A 187 16.78 2.49 2.99
N PRO A 188 17.15 3.09 1.85
CA PRO A 188 17.92 2.39 0.83
C PRO A 188 19.22 1.84 1.42
N PHE A 189 19.60 0.63 1.02
CA PHE A 189 20.86 0.03 1.42
C PHE A 189 21.65 -0.43 0.20
N PHE A 190 22.95 -0.59 0.38
CA PHE A 190 23.87 -1.05 -0.65
C PHE A 190 24.41 -2.41 -0.26
N ALA A 191 24.75 -3.22 -1.26
CA ALA A 191 25.49 -4.43 -1.04
C ALA A 191 26.42 -4.72 -2.21
N THR A 192 27.58 -5.30 -1.92
CA THR A 192 28.54 -5.72 -2.95
C THR A 192 28.42 -7.23 -3.12
N PHE A 193 28.25 -7.70 -4.35
CA PHE A 193 28.14 -9.12 -4.65
C PHE A 193 29.43 -9.63 -5.29
N ASN A 194 30.05 -10.65 -4.72
CA ASN A 194 31.26 -11.25 -5.27
C ASN A 194 31.26 -12.76 -4.99
N ASN A 195 31.59 -13.58 -5.99
CA ASN A 195 31.73 -15.04 -5.87
C ASN A 195 30.52 -15.75 -5.22
N GLY A 196 29.28 -15.31 -5.52
CA GLY A 196 28.08 -15.92 -4.95
C GLY A 196 27.76 -15.47 -3.52
N GLU A 197 28.46 -14.46 -3.01
CA GLU A 197 28.25 -13.90 -1.67
C GLU A 197 27.86 -12.43 -1.78
N LEU A 198 26.94 -12.01 -0.92
CA LEU A 198 26.51 -10.63 -0.79
C LEU A 198 27.09 -10.06 0.50
N LYS A 199 27.89 -9.01 0.38
CA LYS A 199 28.43 -8.23 1.49
C LYS A 199 27.56 -7.01 1.74
N LEU A 200 26.93 -6.96 2.92
CA LEU A 200 26.06 -5.87 3.35
C LEU A 200 26.87 -4.72 3.98
N ILE A 201 26.25 -3.54 4.15
CA ILE A 201 26.89 -2.35 4.76
C ILE A 201 27.44 -2.62 6.17
N ASN A 202 26.81 -3.51 6.93
CA ASN A 202 27.26 -3.88 8.27
C ASN A 202 28.40 -4.93 8.28
N ASP A 203 29.09 -5.08 7.15
CA ASP A 203 30.12 -6.09 6.88
C ASP A 203 29.66 -7.56 6.98
N SER A 204 28.37 -7.83 7.13
CA SER A 204 27.83 -9.20 7.10
C SER A 204 27.95 -9.78 5.70
N ILE A 205 28.39 -11.03 5.61
CA ILE A 205 28.51 -11.77 4.35
C ILE A 205 27.46 -12.87 4.36
N VAL A 206 26.59 -12.86 3.36
CA VAL A 206 25.51 -13.83 3.21
C VAL A 206 25.63 -14.55 1.87
N LYS A 207 25.47 -15.87 1.89
CA LYS A 207 25.63 -16.71 0.70
C LYS A 207 24.35 -16.71 -0.13
N ARG A 208 24.51 -16.64 -1.46
CA ARG A 208 23.42 -16.80 -2.42
C ARG A 208 22.96 -18.26 -2.44
N MET A 209 21.67 -18.45 -2.25
CA MET A 209 20.97 -19.69 -2.55
C MET A 209 20.14 -19.47 -3.82
N PRO A 210 20.04 -20.46 -4.74
CA PRO A 210 19.13 -20.36 -5.86
C PRO A 210 17.68 -20.13 -5.39
N LEU A 211 16.91 -19.36 -6.17
CA LEU A 211 15.47 -19.31 -5.96
C LEU A 211 14.87 -20.69 -6.19
N ASN A 212 14.05 -21.16 -5.25
CA ASN A 212 13.35 -22.42 -5.37
C ASN A 212 11.99 -22.18 -6.03
N GLU A 213 11.85 -22.53 -7.31
CA GLU A 213 10.63 -22.26 -8.10
C GLU A 213 9.40 -23.07 -7.63
N THR A 214 9.59 -24.08 -6.78
CA THR A 214 8.48 -24.82 -6.14
C THR A 214 8.20 -24.35 -4.72
N ASP A 215 8.84 -23.26 -4.28
CA ASP A 215 8.59 -22.66 -2.97
C ASP A 215 7.34 -21.77 -3.04
N GLU A 216 6.29 -22.17 -2.33
CA GLU A 216 5.05 -21.39 -2.19
C GLU A 216 5.34 -19.97 -1.69
N GLY A 217 6.37 -19.78 -0.86
CA GLY A 217 6.81 -18.47 -0.39
C GLY A 217 7.33 -17.57 -1.52
N LEU A 218 8.00 -18.13 -2.53
CA LEU A 218 8.48 -17.35 -3.68
C LEU A 218 7.33 -16.92 -4.60
N GLU A 219 6.39 -17.83 -4.87
CA GLU A 219 5.19 -17.51 -5.65
C GLU A 219 4.37 -16.41 -4.95
N PHE A 220 4.20 -16.54 -3.63
CA PHE A 220 3.55 -15.54 -2.80
C PHE A 220 4.24 -14.17 -2.91
N ILE A 221 5.56 -14.10 -2.77
CA ILE A 221 6.32 -12.83 -2.85
C ILE A 221 6.08 -12.15 -4.20
N ARG A 222 6.13 -12.91 -5.30
CA ARG A 222 5.90 -12.39 -6.65
C ARG A 222 4.48 -11.81 -6.77
N LYS A 223 3.46 -12.55 -6.32
CA LYS A 223 2.06 -12.07 -6.29
C LYS A 223 1.88 -10.83 -5.41
N TYR A 224 2.52 -10.79 -4.24
CA TYR A 224 2.45 -9.66 -3.31
C TYR A 224 3.02 -8.38 -3.94
N ILE A 225 4.18 -8.49 -4.60
CA ILE A 225 4.82 -7.38 -5.31
C ILE A 225 3.92 -6.86 -6.44
N ASP A 226 3.38 -7.76 -7.26
CA ASP A 226 2.49 -7.40 -8.36
C ASP A 226 1.22 -6.70 -7.84
N MET A 227 0.60 -7.23 -6.78
CA MET A 227 -0.59 -6.63 -6.17
C MET A 227 -0.32 -5.25 -5.58
N LYS A 228 0.79 -5.07 -4.85
CA LYS A 228 1.16 -3.79 -4.24
C LYS A 228 1.35 -2.69 -5.28
N SER A 229 1.73 -3.06 -6.50
CA SER A 229 1.97 -2.12 -7.60
C SER A 229 0.68 -1.51 -8.19
N ASN A 230 -0.51 -2.10 -8.00
CA ASN A 230 -1.75 -1.69 -8.68
C ASN A 230 -3.04 -2.00 -7.89
N LYS A 231 -3.32 -1.32 -6.76
CA LYS A 231 -4.68 -1.35 -6.18
C LYS A 231 -5.52 -0.15 -6.65
N ASP A 232 -6.01 -0.23 -7.88
CA ASP A 232 -7.04 0.70 -8.40
C ASP A 232 -8.40 0.48 -7.73
N THR A 233 -8.59 -0.68 -7.10
CA THR A 233 -9.82 -1.05 -6.40
C THR A 233 -9.49 -1.86 -5.15
N ILE A 234 -10.25 -1.64 -4.09
CA ILE A 234 -10.26 -2.47 -2.89
C ILE A 234 -11.66 -3.04 -2.67
N TYR A 235 -11.71 -4.21 -2.05
CA TYR A 235 -12.93 -4.96 -1.78
C TYR A 235 -13.11 -5.07 -0.27
N ILE A 236 -14.25 -4.62 0.25
CA ILE A 236 -14.48 -4.53 1.69
C ILE A 236 -15.92 -4.93 2.01
N ASN A 237 -16.12 -5.72 3.06
CA ASN A 237 -17.45 -6.05 3.55
C ASN A 237 -18.08 -4.90 4.39
N PRO A 238 -19.36 -4.99 4.80
CA PRO A 238 -20.03 -3.94 5.59
C PRO A 238 -19.40 -3.63 6.95
N ALA A 239 -18.64 -4.58 7.51
CA ALA A 239 -17.96 -4.45 8.80
C ALA A 239 -16.52 -3.93 8.67
N TYR A 240 -16.11 -3.47 7.48
CA TYR A 240 -14.78 -2.97 7.17
C TYR A 240 -13.66 -4.01 7.24
N ASN A 241 -14.00 -5.29 7.02
CA ASN A 241 -13.03 -6.33 6.74
C ASN A 241 -12.66 -6.31 5.25
N PHE A 242 -11.35 -6.27 4.96
CA PHE A 242 -10.85 -6.23 3.59
C PHE A 242 -10.86 -7.65 3.00
N PHE A 243 -11.57 -7.82 1.89
CA PHE A 243 -11.60 -9.06 1.16
C PHE A 243 -10.23 -9.32 0.51
N GLY A 244 -9.70 -10.53 0.69
CA GLY A 244 -8.38 -10.92 0.21
C GLY A 244 -7.20 -10.34 1.02
N ASP A 245 -7.45 -9.73 2.18
CA ASP A 245 -6.41 -9.17 3.06
C ASP A 245 -6.12 -10.05 4.31
N LEU A 246 -6.82 -11.19 4.45
CA LEU A 246 -6.62 -12.13 5.56
C LEU A 246 -6.07 -13.48 5.08
N ASP A 247 -5.00 -13.88 5.74
CA ASP A 247 -4.29 -15.16 5.76
C ASP A 247 -3.91 -15.81 4.42
N PHE A 248 -2.61 -15.61 4.11
CA PHE A 248 -1.61 -16.37 3.34
C PHE A 248 -1.97 -17.57 2.42
N GLU A 249 -3.16 -18.18 2.49
CA GLU A 249 -3.48 -19.44 1.79
C GLU A 249 -4.61 -19.34 0.75
N GLU A 250 -5.50 -18.33 0.78
CA GLU A 250 -6.58 -18.25 -0.23
C GLU A 250 -6.84 -16.80 -0.71
N GLN A 251 -6.08 -16.37 -1.71
CA GLN A 251 -6.53 -15.27 -2.57
C GLN A 251 -7.73 -15.77 -3.37
N GLN A 252 -8.94 -15.45 -2.92
CA GLN A 252 -10.16 -15.75 -3.66
C GLN A 252 -10.37 -14.68 -4.74
N ASP A 253 -10.56 -15.11 -5.98
CA ASP A 253 -11.09 -14.22 -7.02
C ASP A 253 -12.53 -13.87 -6.63
N ILE A 254 -12.82 -12.58 -6.48
CA ILE A 254 -14.16 -12.08 -6.13
C ILE A 254 -15.24 -12.62 -7.10
N HIS A 255 -14.87 -13.00 -8.32
CA HIS A 255 -15.78 -13.52 -9.32
C HIS A 255 -16.04 -15.03 -9.25
N GLU A 256 -15.37 -15.77 -8.36
CA GLU A 256 -15.60 -17.22 -8.19
C GLU A 256 -16.95 -17.51 -7.54
N HIS A 257 -17.29 -16.76 -6.49
CA HIS A 257 -18.48 -16.99 -5.69
C HIS A 257 -19.45 -15.80 -5.66
N HIS A 258 -19.05 -14.62 -6.14
CA HIS A 258 -19.89 -13.42 -6.08
C HIS A 258 -20.34 -12.90 -7.45
N VAL A 259 -21.61 -12.51 -7.51
CA VAL A 259 -22.24 -11.87 -8.66
C VAL A 259 -22.47 -10.39 -8.36
N PHE A 260 -22.18 -9.52 -9.33
CA PHE A 260 -22.41 -8.08 -9.15
C PHE A 260 -23.90 -7.75 -9.16
N ASN A 261 -24.35 -7.06 -8.11
CA ASN A 261 -25.69 -6.54 -7.95
C ASN A 261 -25.71 -5.01 -8.16
N GLU A 262 -26.30 -4.57 -9.27
CA GLU A 262 -26.38 -3.15 -9.62
C GLU A 262 -27.15 -2.30 -8.61
N GLN A 263 -28.21 -2.86 -7.99
CA GLN A 263 -29.04 -2.10 -7.06
C GLN A 263 -28.29 -1.77 -5.77
N LYS A 264 -27.44 -2.69 -5.29
CA LYS A 264 -26.61 -2.50 -4.10
C LYS A 264 -25.24 -1.92 -4.41
N ASN A 265 -24.85 -1.90 -5.69
CA ASN A 265 -23.50 -1.56 -6.12
C ASN A 265 -22.46 -2.35 -5.31
N ALA A 266 -22.62 -3.68 -5.33
CA ALA A 266 -21.91 -4.65 -4.49
C ALA A 266 -21.82 -6.01 -5.18
N PHE A 267 -20.81 -6.80 -4.83
CA PHE A 267 -20.69 -8.21 -5.16
C PHE A 267 -21.40 -9.04 -4.09
N ILE A 268 -22.23 -10.00 -4.49
CA ILE A 268 -23.06 -10.80 -3.60
C ILE A 268 -22.83 -12.28 -3.86
N ASP A 269 -22.58 -13.03 -2.80
CA ASP A 269 -22.65 -14.48 -2.81
C ASP A 269 -24.13 -14.91 -2.73
N GLU A 270 -24.68 -15.37 -3.85
CA GLU A 270 -26.12 -15.71 -3.94
C GLU A 270 -26.52 -16.91 -3.07
N GLU A 271 -25.56 -17.74 -2.63
CA GLU A 271 -25.84 -18.90 -1.79
C GLU A 271 -25.96 -18.52 -0.30
N TYR A 272 -25.18 -17.54 0.14
CA TYR A 272 -25.06 -17.18 1.55
C TYR A 272 -25.67 -15.82 1.93
N TYR A 273 -25.92 -14.95 0.96
CA TYR A 273 -26.45 -13.61 1.23
C TYR A 273 -27.92 -13.62 1.68
N VAL A 274 -28.19 -12.84 2.73
CA VAL A 274 -29.55 -12.61 3.25
C VAL A 274 -29.83 -11.10 3.21
N GLU A 275 -30.90 -10.70 2.51
CA GLU A 275 -31.28 -9.29 2.38
C GLU A 275 -31.37 -8.58 3.75
N GLY A 276 -30.58 -7.53 3.91
CA GLY A 276 -30.51 -6.73 5.14
C GLY A 276 -29.44 -7.20 6.14
N SER A 277 -28.73 -8.31 5.88
CA SER A 277 -27.59 -8.73 6.71
C SER A 277 -26.50 -7.65 6.79
N GLU A 278 -26.35 -6.83 5.73
CA GLU A 278 -25.38 -5.75 5.65
C GLU A 278 -25.58 -4.62 6.67
N TYR A 279 -26.76 -4.56 7.31
CA TYR A 279 -27.07 -3.58 8.35
C TYR A 279 -26.96 -4.15 9.76
N THR A 280 -26.72 -5.46 9.88
CA THR A 280 -26.62 -6.14 11.17
C THR A 280 -25.22 -5.92 11.74
N LYS A 281 -25.16 -5.64 13.05
CA LYS A 281 -23.89 -5.51 13.78
C LYS A 281 -23.81 -6.63 14.81
N SER A 282 -22.99 -7.63 14.52
CA SER A 282 -22.57 -8.68 15.45
C SER A 282 -21.06 -8.91 15.32
N ASP A 283 -20.48 -9.65 16.26
CA ASP A 283 -19.08 -10.07 16.18
C ASP A 283 -18.83 -10.95 14.92
N GLU A 284 -19.85 -11.65 14.44
CA GLU A 284 -19.80 -12.46 13.22
C GLU A 284 -19.79 -11.61 11.94
N SER A 285 -20.35 -10.39 11.98
CA SER A 285 -20.43 -9.49 10.80
C SER A 285 -19.05 -9.15 10.23
N PHE A 286 -17.98 -9.19 11.03
CA PHE A 286 -16.63 -8.97 10.55
C PHE A 286 -16.19 -10.06 9.56
N HIS A 287 -16.64 -11.29 9.75
CA HIS A 287 -16.28 -12.44 8.90
C HIS A 287 -17.33 -12.73 7.81
N ASP A 288 -18.44 -12.00 7.78
CA ASP A 288 -19.46 -12.13 6.74
C ASP A 288 -18.93 -11.56 5.41
N MET A 289 -18.59 -12.46 4.48
CA MET A 289 -18.16 -12.13 3.12
C MET A 289 -19.28 -12.33 2.09
N SER A 290 -20.53 -12.54 2.52
CA SER A 290 -21.65 -12.75 1.59
C SER A 290 -21.99 -11.52 0.74
N ILE A 291 -21.55 -10.33 1.18
CA ILE A 291 -21.66 -9.07 0.44
C ILE A 291 -20.38 -8.26 0.54
N ILE A 292 -19.87 -7.82 -0.60
CA ILE A 292 -18.57 -7.15 -0.72
C ILE A 292 -18.73 -5.90 -1.58
N TYR A 293 -18.18 -4.81 -1.10
CA TYR A 293 -18.20 -3.52 -1.78
C TYR A 293 -16.87 -3.25 -2.48
N ALA A 294 -16.93 -2.90 -3.76
CA ALA A 294 -15.79 -2.39 -4.49
C ALA A 294 -15.67 -0.88 -4.30
N TYR A 295 -14.50 -0.41 -3.89
CA TYR A 295 -14.16 1.01 -3.79
C TYR A 295 -13.01 1.32 -4.76
N SER A 296 -13.20 2.28 -5.64
CA SER A 296 -12.20 2.69 -6.63
C SER A 296 -11.26 3.74 -6.05
N ALA A 297 -9.96 3.64 -6.35
CA ALA A 297 -8.95 4.57 -5.89
C ALA A 297 -9.14 5.98 -6.49
N LEU A 298 -9.09 7.01 -5.65
CA LEU A 298 -9.08 8.40 -6.09
C LEU A 298 -7.65 8.86 -6.35
N LYS A 299 -7.47 9.59 -7.45
CA LYS A 299 -6.17 10.18 -7.80
C LYS A 299 -5.89 11.40 -6.95
N ILE A 300 -4.65 11.51 -6.46
CA ILE A 300 -4.16 12.72 -5.81
C ILE A 300 -4.13 13.84 -6.85
N HIS A 301 -4.89 14.90 -6.59
CA HIS A 301 -4.91 16.08 -7.45
C HIS A 301 -3.74 17.02 -7.15
N ASN A 302 -3.42 17.22 -5.87
CA ASN A 302 -2.25 17.99 -5.48
C ASN A 302 -1.73 17.63 -4.08
N LYS A 303 -0.44 17.94 -3.88
CA LYS A 303 0.26 17.95 -2.60
C LYS A 303 0.88 19.33 -2.44
N LYS A 304 0.40 20.13 -1.48
CA LYS A 304 0.83 21.53 -1.31
C LYS A 304 1.03 21.88 0.16
N ASN A 305 1.86 22.88 0.40
CA ASN A 305 1.86 23.59 1.67
C ASN A 305 0.92 24.78 1.49
N VAL A 306 -0.17 24.81 2.25
CA VAL A 306 -1.19 25.87 2.18
C VAL A 306 -1.41 26.44 3.57
N SER A 307 -1.78 27.71 3.67
CA SER A 307 -2.27 28.24 4.95
C SER A 307 -3.56 27.52 5.33
N TYR A 308 -3.66 27.08 6.58
CA TYR A 308 -4.81 26.37 7.13
C TYR A 308 -5.18 26.86 8.53
N LYS A 309 -6.42 26.60 8.91
CA LYS A 309 -6.92 26.67 10.29
C LYS A 309 -7.29 25.26 10.73
N ILE A 310 -7.11 24.96 12.01
CA ILE A 310 -7.54 23.68 12.60
C ILE A 310 -8.83 23.93 13.39
N ASN A 311 -9.86 23.14 13.11
CA ASN A 311 -10.96 22.94 14.05
C ASN A 311 -10.55 21.86 15.04
N GLU A 312 -10.35 22.27 16.30
CA GLU A 312 -9.81 21.38 17.34
C GLU A 312 -10.85 20.41 17.92
N LYS A 313 -12.15 20.58 17.64
CA LYS A 313 -13.19 19.63 18.08
C LYS A 313 -13.08 18.34 17.27
N PRO A 314 -12.52 17.23 17.77
CA PRO A 314 -12.21 16.06 16.94
C PRO A 314 -13.47 15.36 16.39
N LEU A 315 -13.31 14.58 15.31
CA LEU A 315 -14.36 13.67 14.83
C LEU A 315 -14.63 12.55 15.85
N PHE A 316 -13.56 12.01 16.45
CA PHE A 316 -13.62 10.94 17.42
C PHE A 316 -12.95 11.37 18.74
N GLN A 317 -13.70 11.24 19.83
CA GLN A 317 -13.20 11.44 21.19
C GLN A 317 -13.00 10.08 21.84
N VAL A 318 -11.74 9.68 22.04
CA VAL A 318 -11.31 8.37 22.52
C VAL A 318 -10.30 8.56 23.67
N THR A 319 -10.78 8.41 24.90
CA THR A 319 -9.98 8.54 26.11
C THR A 319 -10.40 7.46 27.10
N CYS A 320 -9.44 6.80 27.72
CA CYS A 320 -9.72 5.91 28.84
C CYS A 320 -10.23 6.74 30.03
N ASN A 321 -11.31 6.28 30.68
CA ASN A 321 -11.87 6.91 31.87
C ASN A 321 -11.17 6.44 33.16
#